data_AF-A0A7X6SMA9-F1
#
_entry.id   AF-A0A7X6SMA9-F1
#
_cell.length_a   1.000
_cell.length_b   1.000
_cell.length_c   1.000
_cell.angle_alpha   90.00
_cell.angle_beta   90.00
_cell.angle_gamma   90.00
#
_symmetry.space_group_name_H-M   'P 1'
#
loop_
_entity.id
_entity.type
_entity.pdbx_description
1 polymer ?
#
loop_
_entity_poly.entity_id
_entity_poly.type
_entity_poly.pdbx_seq_one_letter_code
_entity_poly.pdbx_strand_id
1 'polypeptide(L)'
;MSKATMKIDNKITKPLDMKLNVLPVFGALIHDYAYEGPCRFGAADELTKEFDTMATAAGFKAFQQRLDKDYHDNSDINMLQAQFIACSDEFSYK
;
A
#
# COMPACT_ATOMS: atom_id res chain seq x y z
N MET A 1 37.04 -0.27 -32.68
CA MET A 1 35.74 -0.22 -31.99
C MET A 1 35.23 -1.65 -31.83
N SER A 2 35.44 -2.27 -30.67
CA SER A 2 34.96 -3.63 -30.39
C SER A 2 33.44 -3.60 -30.19
N LYS A 3 32.68 -4.39 -30.95
CA LYS A 3 31.24 -4.56 -30.71
C LYS A 3 31.06 -5.36 -29.43
N ALA A 4 30.36 -4.80 -28.45
CA ALA A 4 29.90 -5.53 -27.29
C ALA A 4 28.89 -6.59 -27.76
N THR A 5 29.32 -7.84 -27.81
CA THR A 5 28.43 -8.97 -28.06
C THR A 5 27.69 -9.28 -26.77
N MET A 6 26.42 -8.87 -26.67
CA MET A 6 25.55 -9.35 -25.60
C MET A 6 25.27 -10.83 -25.86
N LYS A 7 25.84 -11.71 -25.02
CA LYS A 7 25.42 -13.11 -24.97
C LYS A 7 23.97 -13.12 -24.47
N ILE A 8 23.04 -13.52 -25.34
CA ILE A 8 21.68 -13.83 -24.93
C ILE A 8 21.73 -15.23 -24.34
N ASP A 9 21.77 -15.31 -23.01
CA ASP A 9 21.63 -16.58 -22.31
C ASP A 9 20.16 -17.02 -22.44
N ASN A 10 19.91 -18.00 -23.31
CA ASN A 10 18.58 -18.58 -23.61
C ASN A 10 17.96 -19.38 -22.44
N LYS A 11 18.25 -19.03 -21.19
CA LYS A 11 17.75 -19.75 -20.01
C LYS A 11 16.33 -19.29 -19.70
N ILE A 12 15.35 -20.11 -20.10
CA ILE A 12 13.96 -19.95 -19.69
C ILE A 12 13.90 -20.18 -18.17
N THR A 13 13.48 -19.16 -17.42
CA THR A 13 13.29 -19.26 -15.96
C THR A 13 11.89 -19.80 -15.70
N LYS A 14 11.76 -20.86 -14.89
CA LYS A 14 10.44 -21.38 -14.56
C LYS A 14 9.76 -20.42 -13.58
N PRO A 15 8.42 -20.27 -13.64
CA PRO A 15 7.70 -19.44 -12.66
C PRO A 15 7.97 -19.84 -11.20
N LEU A 16 8.22 -21.14 -10.94
CA LEU A 16 8.58 -21.66 -9.62
C LEU A 16 9.96 -21.21 -9.12
N ASP A 17 10.84 -20.76 -10.02
CA ASP A 17 12.17 -20.27 -9.68
C ASP A 17 12.18 -18.73 -9.48
N MET A 18 11.02 -18.07 -9.54
CA MET A 18 10.86 -16.63 -9.43
C MET A 18 10.22 -16.25 -8.09
N LYS A 19 10.71 -15.18 -7.47
CA LYS A 19 10.02 -14.56 -6.33
C LYS A 19 8.91 -13.63 -6.80
N LEU A 20 7.78 -13.66 -6.12
CA LEU A 20 6.66 -12.74 -6.37
C LEU A 20 6.96 -11.38 -5.75
N ASN A 21 7.03 -10.33 -6.57
CA ASN A 21 7.09 -8.96 -6.08
C ASN A 21 5.68 -8.48 -5.74
N VAL A 22 5.47 -8.04 -4.51
CA VAL A 22 4.18 -7.50 -4.06
C VAL A 22 4.37 -6.06 -3.62
N LEU A 23 3.57 -5.15 -4.17
CA LEU A 23 3.46 -3.76 -3.71
C LEU A 23 2.15 -3.60 -2.93
N PRO A 24 2.19 -3.60 -1.59
CA PRO A 24 0.99 -3.38 -0.80
C PRO A 24 0.53 -1.93 -0.93
N VAL A 25 -0.76 -1.72 -1.15
CA VAL A 25 -1.36 -0.39 -1.22
C VAL A 25 -2.42 -0.26 -0.14
N PHE A 26 -2.29 0.77 0.69
CA PHE A 26 -3.27 1.15 1.68
C PHE A 26 -3.98 2.42 1.21
N GLY A 27 -5.22 2.26 0.75
CA GLY A 27 -6.09 3.37 0.37
C GLY A 27 -6.82 3.93 1.59
N ALA A 28 -6.88 5.25 1.69
CA ALA A 28 -7.63 5.93 2.74
C ALA A 28 -8.47 7.08 2.20
N LEU A 29 -9.73 7.11 2.61
CA LEU A 29 -10.64 8.24 2.39
C LEU A 29 -10.52 9.19 3.57
N ILE A 30 -10.12 10.43 3.30
CA ILE A 30 -10.01 11.49 4.28
C ILE A 30 -11.07 12.53 3.95
N HIS A 31 -12.06 12.70 4.83
CA HIS A 31 -13.16 13.59 4.54
C HIS A 31 -12.77 15.03 4.81
N ASP A 32 -13.19 15.94 3.92
CA ASP A 32 -12.89 17.37 4.06
C ASP A 32 -13.82 18.08 5.06
N TYR A 33 -15.02 17.53 5.29
CA TYR A 33 -16.05 18.13 6.14
C TYR A 33 -16.53 17.15 7.21
N ALA A 34 -17.07 17.68 8.31
CA ALA A 34 -17.63 16.88 9.40
C ALA A 34 -19.11 16.55 9.16
N TYR A 35 -19.38 15.27 8.91
CA TYR A 35 -20.69 14.70 8.64
C TYR A 35 -20.66 13.17 8.79
N GLU A 36 -21.79 12.53 9.11
CA GLU A 36 -21.89 11.08 9.13
C GLU A 36 -22.15 10.53 7.72
N GLY A 37 -21.50 9.41 7.38
CA GLY A 37 -21.61 8.77 6.07
C GLY A 37 -21.40 7.26 6.15
N PRO A 38 -21.56 6.53 5.03
CA PRO A 38 -21.48 5.07 5.02
C PRO A 38 -20.13 4.51 5.49
N CYS A 39 -19.08 5.33 5.44
CA CYS A 39 -17.72 5.00 5.85
C CYS A 39 -17.27 5.69 7.13
N ARG A 40 -18.11 6.52 7.78
CA ARG A 40 -17.75 7.27 8.98
C ARG A 40 -18.96 7.53 9.88
N PHE A 41 -18.87 7.07 11.12
CA PHE A 41 -19.87 7.27 12.17
C PHE A 41 -19.14 7.54 13.49
N GLY A 42 -19.73 8.36 14.37
CA GLY A 42 -19.08 8.63 15.65
C GLY A 42 -19.53 9.92 16.31
N ALA A 43 -18.88 10.24 17.43
CA ALA A 43 -19.01 11.54 18.08
C ALA A 43 -18.43 12.66 17.21
N ALA A 44 -18.78 13.92 17.50
CA ALA A 44 -18.44 15.05 16.64
C ALA A 44 -16.93 15.22 16.39
N ASP A 45 -16.08 14.83 17.34
CA ASP A 45 -14.63 14.78 17.21
C ASP A 45 -14.14 13.68 16.26
N GLU A 46 -14.79 12.52 16.26
CA GLU A 46 -14.53 11.39 15.36
C GLU A 46 -14.95 11.69 13.91
N LEU A 47 -15.73 12.75 13.68
CA LEU A 47 -16.12 13.23 12.34
C LEU A 47 -15.16 14.29 11.79
N THR A 48 -14.06 14.60 12.48
CA THR A 48 -13.11 15.61 12.01
C THR A 48 -12.12 15.04 11.02
N LYS A 49 -11.61 15.89 10.13
CA LYS A 49 -10.54 15.53 9.19
C LYS A 49 -9.27 15.11 9.91
N GLU A 50 -8.97 15.76 11.02
CA GLU A 50 -7.83 15.48 11.88
C GLU A 50 -7.93 14.07 12.47
N PHE A 51 -9.13 13.69 12.93
CA PHE A 51 -9.38 12.34 13.41
C PHE A 51 -9.22 11.31 12.28
N ASP A 52 -9.82 11.55 11.10
CA ASP A 52 -9.66 10.68 9.94
C ASP A 52 -8.17 10.47 9.58
N THR A 53 -7.39 11.56 9.59
CA THR A 53 -5.94 11.53 9.30
C THR A 53 -5.19 10.69 10.33
N MET A 54 -5.48 10.89 11.62
CA MET A 54 -4.86 10.14 12.72
C MET A 54 -5.24 8.65 12.68
N ALA A 55 -6.53 8.34 12.57
CA ALA A 55 -7.05 6.98 12.52
C ALA A 55 -6.49 6.23 11.32
N THR A 56 -6.41 6.89 10.17
CA THR A 56 -5.80 6.36 8.96
C THR A 56 -4.31 6.07 9.13
N ALA A 57 -3.55 6.97 9.75
CA ALA A 57 -2.13 6.75 10.03
C ALA A 57 -1.91 5.55 10.97
N ALA A 58 -2.77 5.40 11.99
CA ALA A 58 -2.76 4.24 12.87
C ALA A 58 -3.10 2.95 12.11
N GLY A 59 -4.10 3.00 11.22
CA GLY A 59 -4.48 1.90 10.34
C GLY A 59 -3.35 1.48 9.41
N PHE A 60 -2.65 2.42 8.79
CA PHE A 60 -1.50 2.13 7.92
C PHE A 60 -0.35 1.47 8.69
N LYS A 61 -0.06 1.93 9.91
CA LYS A 61 0.93 1.30 10.77
C LYS A 61 0.53 -0.15 11.13
N ALA A 62 -0.73 -0.37 11.49
CA ALA A 62 -1.22 -1.72 11.78
C ALA A 62 -1.17 -2.63 10.56
N PHE A 63 -1.46 -2.09 9.37
CA PHE A 63 -1.33 -2.79 8.10
C PHE A 63 0.12 -3.24 7.83
N GLN A 64 1.10 -2.34 7.99
CA GLN A 64 2.52 -2.68 7.86
C GLN A 64 2.95 -3.77 8.85
N GLN A 65 2.52 -3.67 10.11
CA GLN A 65 2.79 -4.69 11.13
C GLN A 65 2.18 -6.04 10.77
N ARG A 66 1.00 -6.05 10.16
CA ARG A 66 0.34 -7.30 9.73
C ARG A 66 1.08 -7.94 8.56
N LEU A 67 1.52 -7.14 7.59
CA LEU A 67 2.33 -7.62 6.47
C LEU A 67 3.64 -8.25 6.95
N ASP A 68 4.32 -7.59 7.87
CA ASP A 68 5.55 -8.11 8.46
C ASP A 68 5.27 -9.42 9.20
N LYS A 69 4.29 -9.43 10.12
CA LYS A 69 3.91 -10.63 10.87
C LYS A 69 3.59 -11.84 9.96
N ASP A 70 2.82 -11.63 8.90
CA ASP A 70 2.31 -12.72 8.07
C ASP A 70 3.31 -13.17 6.99
N TYR A 71 4.24 -12.30 6.55
CA TYR A 71 5.09 -12.55 5.38
C TYR A 71 6.61 -12.35 5.59
N HIS A 72 7.10 -11.92 6.75
CA HIS A 72 8.54 -11.65 6.97
C HIS A 72 9.46 -12.84 6.64
N ASP A 73 9.02 -14.06 6.95
CA ASP A 73 9.81 -15.29 6.72
C ASP A 73 9.52 -15.98 5.38
N ASN A 74 8.71 -15.37 4.50
CA ASN A 74 8.35 -16.00 3.23
C ASN A 74 9.46 -15.80 2.17
N SER A 75 10.22 -16.86 1.88
CA SER A 75 11.32 -16.83 0.90
C SER A 75 10.88 -16.55 -0.54
N ASP A 76 9.61 -16.81 -0.86
CA ASP A 76 9.07 -16.76 -2.22
C ASP A 76 8.49 -15.38 -2.56
N ILE A 77 8.37 -14.49 -1.56
CA ILE A 77 7.81 -13.16 -1.72
C ILE A 77 8.91 -12.13 -1.51
N ASN A 78 9.00 -11.18 -2.44
CA ASN A 78 9.71 -9.93 -2.23
C ASN A 78 8.67 -8.85 -1.91
N MET A 79 8.51 -8.55 -0.61
CA MET A 79 7.58 -7.53 -0.16
C MET A 79 8.20 -6.15 -0.36
N LEU A 80 7.62 -5.36 -1.26
CA LEU A 80 8.02 -3.96 -1.45
C LEU A 80 7.45 -3.09 -0.33
N GLN A 81 8.01 -1.89 -0.18
CA GLN A 81 7.53 -0.91 0.78
C GLN A 81 6.05 -0.59 0.50
N ALA A 82 5.20 -0.75 1.52
CA ALA A 82 3.78 -0.44 1.42
C ALA A 82 3.58 1.05 1.11
N GLN A 83 2.66 1.34 0.19
CA GLN A 83 2.32 2.69 -0.22
C GLN A 83 1.01 3.13 0.43
N PHE A 84 1.03 4.35 0.96
CA PHE A 84 -0.15 5.03 1.50
C PHE A 84 -0.72 5.95 0.43
N ILE A 85 -2.00 5.77 0.08
CA ILE A 85 -2.70 6.60 -0.90
C ILE A 85 -3.93 7.20 -0.24
N ALA A 86 -3.88 8.49 0.04
CA ALA A 86 -5.03 9.25 0.52
C ALA A 86 -5.84 9.81 -0.65
N CYS A 87 -7.16 9.77 -0.52
CA CYS A 87 -8.12 10.40 -1.43
C CYS A 87 -9.10 11.21 -0.59
N SER A 88 -9.45 12.41 -1.07
CA SER A 88 -10.58 13.17 -0.51
C SER A 88 -11.90 12.48 -0.90
N ASP A 89 -12.89 12.54 -0.03
CA ASP A 89 -14.27 12.09 -0.29
C ASP A 89 -14.98 12.91 -1.37
N GLU A 90 -14.51 14.14 -1.61
CA GLU A 90 -14.91 14.98 -2.75
C GLU A 90 -14.21 14.56 -4.06
N PHE A 91 -13.38 13.51 -4.04
CA PHE A 91 -12.58 13.04 -5.17
C PHE A 91 -11.78 14.16 -5.83
N SER A 92 -11.33 15.12 -5.02
CA SER A 92 -10.48 16.20 -5.49
C SER A 92 -9.07 15.65 -5.75
N TYR A 93 -8.70 15.58 -7.03
CA TYR A 93 -7.34 15.25 -7.43
C TYR A 93 -6.51 16.54 -7.42
N LYS A 94 -5.54 16.65 -6.51
CA LYS A 94 -4.54 17.73 -6.50
C LYS A 94 -3.24 17.26 -7.15
#